data_AF-A0A6G3X387-F1
#
_entry.id   AF-A0A6G3X387-F1
#
_cell.length_a   1.000
_cell.length_b   1.000
_cell.length_c   1.000
_cell.angle_alpha   90.00
_cell.angle_beta   90.00
_cell.angle_gamma   90.00
#
_symmetry.space_group_name_H-M   'P 1'
#
loop_
_entity.id
_entity.type
_entity.pdbx_description
1 polymer ?
#
loop_
_entity_poly.entity_id
_entity_poly.type
_entity_poly.pdbx_seq_one_letter_code
_entity_poly.pdbx_strand_id
1 'polypeptide(L)' 'MGELVDRVDDHDRVIGVVDRSEAVAAGWLYRMSMVLCRDEERRYLVHRRPGSSSRFPGEYSWLVAGAVGAGESYAEA' A
#
# COMPACT_ATOMS: atom_id res chain seq x y z
N MET A 1 -14.37 -6.92 9.43
CA MET A 1 -14.26 -7.04 7.97
C MET A 1 -12.87 -6.59 7.62
N GLY A 2 -12.03 -7.49 7.11
CA GLY A 2 -10.67 -7.12 6.73
C GLY A 2 -10.63 -6.29 5.46
N GLU A 3 -9.45 -5.82 5.12
CA GLU A 3 -9.18 -5.01 3.92
C GLU A 3 -8.94 -5.98 2.76
N LEU A 4 -9.88 -6.09 1.81
CA LEU A 4 -9.77 -7.00 0.67
C LEU A 4 -8.89 -6.41 -0.43
N VAL A 5 -7.96 -7.20 -0.94
CA VAL A 5 -6.99 -6.81 -1.97
C VAL A 5 -6.89 -7.88 -3.06
N ASP A 6 -6.50 -7.45 -4.26
CA ASP A 6 -6.14 -8.39 -5.34
C ASP A 6 -4.79 -9.06 -5.02
N ARG A 7 -4.80 -10.39 -4.94
CA ARG A 7 -3.59 -11.20 -5.01
C ARG A 7 -3.14 -11.26 -6.46
N VAL A 8 -1.85 -11.01 -6.69
CA VAL A 8 -1.28 -10.98 -8.03
C VAL A 8 -0.12 -11.96 -8.20
N ASP A 9 0.19 -12.26 -9.45
CA ASP A 9 1.45 -12.89 -9.83
C ASP A 9 2.59 -11.86 -9.95
N ASP A 10 3.76 -12.32 -10.38
CA ASP A 10 4.97 -11.52 -10.62
C ASP A 10 4.86 -10.54 -11.80
N HIS A 11 3.79 -10.62 -12.58
CA HIS A 11 3.49 -9.74 -13.70
C HIS A 11 2.26 -8.86 -13.44
N ASP A 12 1.87 -8.73 -12.17
CA ASP A 12 0.71 -7.94 -11.74
C ASP A 12 -0.62 -8.41 -12.34
N ARG A 13 -0.77 -9.71 -12.65
CA ARG A 13 -2.06 -10.28 -13.05
C ARG A 13 -2.81 -10.78 -11.83
N VAL A 14 -4.09 -10.42 -11.72
CA VAL A 14 -4.95 -10.86 -10.62
C VAL A 14 -5.17 -12.37 -10.71
N ILE A 15 -4.83 -13.07 -9.63
CA ILE A 15 -5.01 -14.52 -9.47
C ILE A 15 -5.99 -14.88 -8.35
N GLY A 16 -6.54 -13.88 -7.65
CA GLY A 16 -7.58 -14.03 -6.65
C GLY A 16 -7.77 -12.78 -5.79
N VAL A 17 -8.73 -12.82 -4.88
CA VAL A 17 -8.98 -11.78 -3.87
C VAL A 17 -8.75 -12.39 -2.49
N VAL A 18 -8.02 -11.68 -1.64
CA VAL A 18 -7.65 -12.15 -0.30
C VAL A 18 -7.77 -11.02 0.72
N ASP A 19 -7.84 -11.37 1.99
CA ASP A 19 -7.69 -10.41 3.06
C ASP A 19 -6.22 -9.93 3.12
N ARG A 20 -5.97 -8.62 3.24
CA ARG A 20 -4.60 -8.09 3.22
C ARG A 20 -3.75 -8.66 4.35
N SER A 21 -4.37 -8.90 5.50
CA SER A 21 -3.69 -9.51 6.65
C SER A 21 -3.16 -10.91 6.34
N GLU A 22 -3.92 -11.71 5.58
CA GLU A 22 -3.52 -13.03 5.10
C GLU A 22 -2.40 -12.93 4.05
N ALA A 23 -2.52 -12.00 3.09
CA ALA A 23 -1.49 -11.77 2.09
C ALA A 23 -0.14 -11.42 2.74
N VAL A 24 -0.15 -10.56 3.76
CA VAL A 24 1.04 -10.19 4.54
C VAL A 24 1.60 -11.40 5.30
N ALA A 25 0.74 -12.17 5.98
CA ALA A 25 1.17 -13.34 6.76
C ALA A 25 1.76 -14.45 5.87
N ALA A 26 1.20 -14.65 4.67
CA ALA A 26 1.63 -15.67 3.72
C ALA A 26 2.74 -15.20 2.76
N GLY A 27 3.13 -13.92 2.81
CA GLY A 27 4.13 -13.34 1.91
C GLY A 27 3.68 -13.29 0.44
N TRP A 28 2.36 -13.23 0.19
CA TRP A 28 1.83 -13.14 -1.16
C TRP A 28 1.95 -11.74 -1.75
N LEU A 29 2.10 -11.67 -3.06
CA LEU A 29 2.07 -10.41 -3.79
C LEU A 29 0.63 -9.90 -3.84
N TYR A 30 0.47 -8.62 -3.53
CA TYR A 30 -0.76 -7.86 -3.69
C TYR A 30 -0.41 -6.42 -4.09
N ARG A 31 -1.39 -5.72 -4.65
CA ARG A 31 -1.20 -4.38 -5.21
C ARG A 31 -1.13 -3.29 -4.15
N MET A 32 -0.25 -2.32 -4.37
CA MET A 32 -0.07 -1.13 -3.55
C MET A 32 0.00 0.10 -4.46
N SER A 33 -0.69 1.19 -4.12
CA SER A 33 -0.50 2.50 -4.76
C SER A 33 0.39 3.38 -3.86
N MET A 34 1.19 4.23 -4.49
CA MET A 34 2.17 5.07 -3.80
C MET A 34 2.27 6.43 -4.47
N VAL A 35 2.25 7.50 -3.68
CA VAL A 35 2.38 8.88 -4.16
C VAL A 35 3.48 9.62 -3.42
N LEU A 36 4.17 10.48 -4.16
CA LEU A 36 5.11 11.45 -3.63
C LEU A 36 4.47 12.83 -3.71
N CYS A 37 4.17 13.41 -2.55
CA CYS A 37 3.62 14.76 -2.48
C CYS A 37 4.77 15.77 -2.46
N ARG A 38 4.74 16.74 -3.38
CA ARG A 38 5.64 17.88 -3.39
C ARG A 38 4.89 19.21 -3.36
N ASP A 39 5.52 20.23 -2.80
CA ASP A 39 5.04 21.61 -2.92
C ASP A 39 5.63 22.33 -4.16
N GLU A 40 5.22 23.58 -4.37
CA GLU A 40 5.69 24.42 -5.48
C GLU A 40 7.20 24.72 -5.41
N GLU A 41 7.77 24.67 -4.21
CA GLU A 41 9.21 24.84 -3.93
C GLU A 41 10.02 23.54 -4.15
N ARG A 42 9.39 22.46 -4.63
CA ARG A 42 9.99 21.14 -4.87
C ARG A 42 10.49 20.42 -3.62
N ARG A 43 9.91 20.71 -2.45
CA ARG A 43 10.15 19.94 -1.21
C ARG A 43 9.17 18.78 -1.14
N TYR A 44 9.59 17.67 -0.55
CA TYR A 44 8.76 16.47 -0.37
C TYR A 44 8.09 16.46 1.00
N LEU A 45 6.85 15.98 1.04
CA LEU A 45 6.17 15.69 2.30
C LEU A 45 6.85 14.51 3.00
N VAL A 46 7.39 14.77 4.18
CA VAL A 46 7.90 13.73 5.09
C VAL A 46 6.98 13.66 6.30
N HIS A 47 6.54 12.46 6.67
CA HIS A 47 5.70 12.23 7.84
C HIS A 47 6.27 11.12 8.71
N ARG A 48 6.01 11.21 10.01
CA ARG A 48 6.32 10.13 10.94
C ARG A 48 5.17 9.14 10.96
N ARG A 49 5.47 7.86 10.78
CA ARG A 49 4.47 6.79 10.79
C ARG A 49 3.90 6.61 12.21
N PRO A 50 2.58 6.37 12.36
CA PRO A 50 2.00 6.05 13.66
C PRO A 50 2.72 4.88 14.34
N GLY A 51 2.83 4.92 15.67
CA GLY A 51 3.40 3.81 16.44
C GLY A 51 2.61 2.50 16.32
N SER A 52 1.34 2.59 15.93
CA SER A 52 0.46 1.45 15.63
C SER A 52 0.61 0.88 14.20
N SER A 53 1.54 1.41 13.40
CA SER A 53 1.73 0.94 12.02
C SER A 53 2.23 -0.50 12.00
N SER A 54 1.60 -1.35 11.18
CA SER A 54 2.04 -2.74 10.96
C SER A 54 3.45 -2.87 10.37
N ARG A 55 3.92 -1.83 9.66
CA ARG A 55 5.27 -1.76 9.08
C ARG A 55 5.92 -0.45 9.49
N PHE A 56 7.17 -0.55 9.94
CA PHE A 56 8.04 0.59 10.30
C PHE A 56 7.38 1.59 11.28
N PRO A 57 6.89 1.14 12.44
CA PRO A 57 6.23 2.02 13.41
C PRO A 57 7.19 3.10 13.93
N GLY A 58 6.76 4.36 13.93
CA GLY A 58 7.54 5.48 14.44
C GLY A 58 8.66 5.99 13.53
N GLU A 59 8.90 5.34 12.39
CA GLU A 59 9.88 5.76 11.38
C GLU A 59 9.37 6.92 10.52
N TYR A 60 10.28 7.64 9.87
CA TYR A 60 9.91 8.66 8.88
C TYR A 60 9.73 8.05 7.48
N SER A 61 8.64 8.41 6.82
CA SER A 61 8.37 8.09 5.42
C SER A 61 8.22 9.37 4.61
N TRP A 62 8.76 9.36 3.40
CA TRP A 62 8.63 10.41 2.39
C TRP A 62 7.65 10.02 1.27
N LEU A 63 6.97 8.88 1.46
CA LEU A 63 6.04 8.27 0.53
C LEU A 63 4.74 7.93 1.25
N VAL A 64 3.62 8.32 0.65
CA VAL A 64 2.28 7.97 1.10
C VAL A 64 1.84 6.75 0.31
N ALA A 65 1.41 5.69 0.99
CA ALA A 65 1.06 4.41 0.36
C ALA A 65 -0.19 3.82 0.99
N GLY A 66 -0.98 3.14 0.15
CA GLY A 66 -2.13 2.34 0.52
C GLY A 66 -2.14 1.03 -0.26
N ALA A 67 -2.85 0.03 0.27
CA ALA A 67 -3.17 -1.14 -0.55
C ALA A 67 -4.24 -0.75 -1.56
N VAL A 68 -4.14 -1.31 -2.76
CA VAL A 68 -5.19 -1.14 -3.78
C VAL A 68 -6.32 -2.10 -3.43
N GLY A 69 -7.54 -1.58 -3.32
CA GLY A 69 -8.72 -2.38 -3.05
C GLY A 69 -8.95 -3.44 -4.14
N ALA A 70 -9.61 -4.54 -3.80
CA ALA A 70 -9.93 -5.58 -4.77
C ALA A 70 -10.72 -5.00 -5.97
N GLY A 71 -10.20 -5.19 -7.19
CA GLY A 71 -10.78 -4.66 -8.43
C GLY A 71 -10.62 -3.15 -8.66
N GLU A 72 -10.00 -2.41 -7.72
CA GLU A 72 -9.71 -0.98 -7.85
C GLU A 72 -8.53 -0.76 -8.80
N SER A 73 -8.60 0.29 -9.63
CA SER A 73 -7.45 0.70 -10.44
C SER A 73 -6.44 1.50 -9.59
N TYR A 74 -5.17 1.50 -9.99
CA TYR A 74 -4.14 2.30 -9.32
C TYR A 74 -4.43 3.81 -9.24
N ALA A 75 -5.28 4.34 -10.13
CA ALA A 75 -5.62 5.76 -10.13
C ALA A 75 -6.78 6.10 -9.18
N GLU A 76 -7.63 5.12 -8.88
CA GLU A 76 -8.72 5.26 -7.91
C GLU A 76 -8.20 5.15 -6.47
N ALA A 77 -7.17 4.33 -6.27
CA ALA A 77 -6.49 4.08 -4.99
C ALA A 77 -5.51 5.19 -4.55
#